data_AF-A0A2M8UIS0-F1
#
_entry.id   AF-A0A2M8UIS0-F1
#
_cell.length_a   1.000
_cell.length_b   1.000
_cell.length_c   1.000
_cell.angle_alpha   90.00
_cell.angle_beta   90.00
_cell.angle_gamma   90.00
#
_symmetry.space_group_name_H-M   'P 1'
#
loop_
_entity.id
_entity.type
_entity.pdbx_description
1 polymer ?
#
loop_
_entity_poly.entity_id
_entity_poly.type
_entity_poly.pdbx_seq_one_letter_code
_entity_poly.pdbx_strand_id
1 'polypeptide(L)'
;MPASTKIAQLNDLLNKAELHGVAIIRKMAEPDRFAASFDSFRGYIDEIDKFYVLVDLVEDQLPLFEAARRDKLAHNLVNLRWQVCIVEVNATRIFILQVGEKGRSMPFGSRDFLQRRRDRLTDIAVFHDRFGEQHSLPKLQTELVDTVRRLLDNVIGKSSSLPDLLAEAMQQSRDEPAAPTTMQPRLRAPGEIASSISGAVTQKRRPTELKVKVVYGRYYADGMSVQAVAEACAESKMTMDELAQQLGLNRTQLGLMLNGADAMSKRIYEELRDFLRKA
;
A
#
# COMPACT_ATOMS: atom_id res chain seq x y z
N MET A 1 -29.64 25.62 16.82
CA MET A 1 -29.84 25.26 15.39
C MET A 1 -31.19 24.59 15.23
N PRO A 2 -31.99 24.94 14.21
CA PRO A 2 -33.32 24.36 14.01
C PRO A 2 -33.24 22.88 13.62
N ALA A 3 -34.17 22.08 14.12
CA ALA A 3 -34.16 20.62 13.97
C ALA A 3 -34.23 20.14 12.51
N SER A 4 -34.90 20.91 11.63
CA SER A 4 -35.01 20.61 10.20
C SER A 4 -33.64 20.55 9.49
N THR A 5 -32.71 21.43 9.84
CA THR A 5 -31.37 21.45 9.24
C THR A 5 -30.56 20.21 9.62
N LYS A 6 -30.67 19.72 10.86
CA LYS A 6 -30.01 18.48 11.29
C LYS A 6 -30.56 17.25 10.55
N ILE A 7 -31.88 17.15 10.41
CA ILE A 7 -32.52 16.03 9.69
C ILE A 7 -32.11 16.05 8.20
N ALA A 8 -32.02 17.23 7.59
CA ALA A 8 -31.55 17.37 6.20
C ALA A 8 -30.10 16.90 6.02
N GLN A 9 -29.19 17.30 6.92
CA GLN A 9 -27.79 16.83 6.92
C GLN A 9 -27.68 15.32 7.13
N LEU A 10 -28.53 14.73 7.98
CA LEU A 10 -28.54 13.29 8.23
C LEU A 10 -29.08 12.48 7.03
N ASN A 11 -30.07 13.01 6.30
CA ASN A 11 -30.53 12.41 5.04
C ASN A 11 -29.43 12.43 3.96
N ASP A 12 -28.65 13.50 3.88
CA ASP A 12 -27.51 13.59 2.95
C ASP A 12 -26.38 12.61 3.33
N LEU A 13 -26.09 12.43 4.62
CA LEU A 13 -25.13 11.43 5.09
C LEU A 13 -25.60 9.98 4.78
N LEU A 14 -26.87 9.67 5.01
CA LEU A 14 -27.49 8.39 4.63
C LEU A 14 -27.36 8.14 3.12
N ASN A 15 -27.76 9.10 2.29
CA ASN A 15 -27.66 9.01 0.83
C ASN A 15 -26.20 8.82 0.37
N LYS A 16 -25.23 9.46 1.02
CA LYS A 16 -23.80 9.24 0.77
C LYS A 16 -23.35 7.82 1.12
N ALA A 17 -23.80 7.27 2.26
CA ALA A 17 -23.50 5.89 2.62
C ALA A 17 -24.11 4.89 1.61
N GLU A 18 -25.38 5.10 1.23
CA GLU A 18 -26.08 4.29 0.23
C GLU A 18 -25.38 4.32 -1.15
N LEU A 19 -25.10 5.52 -1.67
CA LEU A 19 -24.41 5.69 -2.95
C LEU A 19 -22.99 5.09 -2.93
N HIS A 20 -22.25 5.22 -1.82
CA HIS A 20 -20.90 4.68 -1.70
C HIS A 20 -20.92 3.14 -1.63
N GLY A 21 -21.82 2.54 -0.85
CA GLY A 21 -22.01 1.09 -0.81
C GLY A 21 -22.39 0.50 -2.17
N VAL A 22 -23.32 1.14 -2.88
CA VAL A 22 -23.70 0.74 -4.25
C VAL A 22 -22.54 0.90 -5.24
N ALA A 23 -21.71 1.94 -5.11
CA ALA A 23 -20.53 2.13 -5.96
C ALA A 23 -19.48 1.03 -5.73
N ILE A 24 -19.24 0.64 -4.48
CA ILE A 24 -18.39 -0.51 -4.12
C ILE A 24 -18.92 -1.79 -4.77
N ILE A 25 -20.20 -2.11 -4.54
CA ILE A 25 -20.84 -3.33 -5.09
C ILE A 25 -20.74 -3.36 -6.63
N ARG A 26 -20.89 -2.21 -7.31
CA ARG A 26 -20.72 -2.12 -8.77
C ARG A 26 -19.30 -2.38 -9.24
N LYS A 27 -18.27 -1.89 -8.55
CA LYS A 27 -16.86 -2.15 -8.88
C LYS A 27 -16.50 -3.64 -8.83
N MET A 28 -17.25 -4.44 -8.06
CA MET A 28 -17.10 -5.90 -8.04
C MET A 28 -17.36 -6.57 -9.40
N ALA A 29 -18.11 -5.93 -10.30
CA ALA A 29 -18.31 -6.42 -11.67
C ALA A 29 -17.07 -6.23 -12.58
N GLU A 30 -16.06 -5.47 -12.15
CA GLU A 30 -14.86 -5.12 -12.91
C GLU A 30 -13.57 -5.57 -12.19
N PRO A 31 -13.40 -6.90 -11.91
CA PRO A 31 -12.31 -7.40 -11.08
C PRO A 31 -10.92 -7.00 -11.58
N ASP A 32 -10.71 -6.97 -12.90
CA ASP A 32 -9.45 -6.58 -13.50
C ASP A 32 -9.02 -5.13 -13.21
N ARG A 33 -9.91 -4.25 -12.74
CA ARG A 33 -9.52 -2.89 -12.33
C ARG A 33 -8.97 -2.85 -10.91
N PHE A 34 -9.67 -3.43 -9.93
CA PHE A 34 -9.24 -3.38 -8.55
C PHE A 34 -8.17 -4.44 -8.23
N ALA A 35 -8.21 -5.62 -8.86
CA ALA A 35 -7.24 -6.70 -8.62
C ALA A 35 -5.98 -6.61 -9.53
N ALA A 36 -5.89 -5.61 -10.42
CA ALA A 36 -4.75 -5.36 -11.30
C ALA A 36 -3.39 -5.31 -10.57
N SER A 37 -3.36 -4.77 -9.35
CA SER A 37 -2.16 -4.54 -8.55
C SER A 37 -2.51 -4.48 -7.06
N PHE A 38 -1.51 -4.61 -6.19
CA PHE A 38 -1.70 -4.43 -4.75
C PHE A 38 -2.17 -3.02 -4.39
N ASP A 39 -1.62 -1.97 -5.03
CA ASP A 39 -2.05 -0.58 -4.81
C ASP A 39 -3.52 -0.37 -5.23
N SER A 40 -3.94 -0.98 -6.35
CA SER A 40 -5.34 -0.96 -6.80
C SER A 40 -6.27 -1.65 -5.80
N PHE A 41 -5.88 -2.82 -5.29
CA PHE A 41 -6.69 -3.61 -4.37
C PHE A 41 -6.78 -2.91 -3.01
N ARG A 42 -5.64 -2.40 -2.51
CA ARG A 42 -5.60 -1.59 -1.29
C ARG A 42 -6.47 -0.35 -1.42
N GLY A 43 -6.41 0.38 -2.53
CA GLY A 43 -7.25 1.56 -2.76
C GLY A 43 -8.75 1.24 -2.73
N TYR A 44 -9.14 0.07 -3.23
CA TYR A 44 -10.52 -0.43 -3.17
C TYR A 44 -10.93 -0.86 -1.74
N ILE A 45 -10.03 -1.50 -0.99
CA ILE A 45 -10.24 -1.80 0.43
C ILE A 45 -10.34 -0.50 1.26
N ASP A 46 -9.53 0.52 0.96
CA ASP A 46 -9.61 1.84 1.60
C ASP A 46 -10.94 2.58 1.29
N GLU A 47 -11.64 2.24 0.20
CA GLU A 47 -13.02 2.70 -0.07
C GLU A 47 -14.04 1.94 0.78
N ILE A 48 -13.91 0.62 0.91
CA ILE A 48 -14.73 -0.22 1.79
C ILE A 48 -14.62 0.23 3.25
N ASP A 49 -13.40 0.45 3.74
CA ASP A 49 -13.15 0.91 5.11
C ASP A 49 -13.78 2.31 5.36
N LYS A 50 -13.74 3.23 4.37
CA LYS A 50 -14.45 4.52 4.43
C LYS A 50 -15.97 4.37 4.43
N PHE A 51 -16.51 3.41 3.68
CA PHE A 51 -17.94 3.12 3.71
C PHE A 51 -18.38 2.63 5.10
N TYR A 52 -17.62 1.76 5.76
CA TYR A 52 -17.95 1.34 7.12
C TYR A 52 -17.98 2.52 8.10
N VAL A 53 -16.99 3.42 8.04
CA VAL A 53 -16.99 4.66 8.86
C VAL A 53 -18.23 5.52 8.58
N LEU A 54 -18.68 5.64 7.33
CA LEU A 54 -19.92 6.36 7.02
C LEU A 54 -21.16 5.66 7.58
N VAL A 55 -21.22 4.34 7.54
CA VAL A 55 -22.34 3.58 8.11
C VAL A 55 -22.37 3.72 9.63
N ASP A 56 -21.24 3.59 10.32
CA ASP A 56 -21.15 3.78 11.78
C ASP A 56 -21.61 5.20 12.18
N LEU A 57 -21.19 6.24 11.43
CA LEU A 57 -21.63 7.62 11.64
C LEU A 57 -23.14 7.84 11.39
N VAL A 58 -23.77 7.06 10.50
CA VAL A 58 -25.23 7.10 10.30
C VAL A 58 -25.94 6.33 11.42
N GLU A 59 -25.43 5.16 11.80
CA GLU A 59 -25.96 4.32 12.88
C GLU A 59 -26.03 5.08 14.21
N ASP A 60 -24.97 5.81 14.58
CA ASP A 60 -24.93 6.69 15.77
C ASP A 60 -26.02 7.78 15.78
N GLN A 61 -26.48 8.20 14.60
CA GLN A 61 -27.47 9.26 14.44
C GLN A 61 -28.89 8.74 14.17
N LEU A 62 -29.08 7.42 13.97
CA LEU A 62 -30.40 6.80 13.79
C LEU A 62 -31.41 7.16 14.89
N PRO A 63 -31.04 7.30 16.19
CA PRO A 63 -31.98 7.71 17.24
C PRO A 63 -32.63 9.10 17.04
N LEU A 64 -32.13 9.92 16.11
CA LEU A 64 -32.73 11.23 15.76
C LEU A 64 -33.94 11.11 14.82
N PHE A 65 -34.20 9.92 14.25
CA PHE A 65 -35.41 9.66 13.45
C PHE A 65 -36.56 9.12 14.31
N GLU A 66 -37.79 9.39 13.87
CA GLU A 66 -39.00 8.76 14.40
C GLU A 66 -38.92 7.23 14.28
N ALA A 67 -39.42 6.50 15.30
CA ALA A 67 -39.22 5.06 15.45
C ALA A 67 -39.56 4.25 14.18
N ALA A 68 -40.74 4.46 13.59
CA ALA A 68 -41.17 3.75 12.38
C ALA A 68 -40.25 3.97 11.17
N ARG A 69 -39.59 5.13 11.08
CA ARG A 69 -38.60 5.42 10.03
C ARG A 69 -37.22 4.85 10.41
N ARG A 70 -36.80 5.04 11.66
CA ARG A 70 -35.53 4.56 12.22
C ARG A 70 -35.34 3.06 11.98
N ASP A 71 -36.35 2.26 12.31
CA ASP A 71 -36.23 0.80 12.28
C ASP A 71 -36.10 0.28 10.83
N LYS A 72 -36.79 0.93 9.87
CA LYS A 72 -36.61 0.67 8.43
C LYS A 72 -35.23 1.10 7.92
N LEU A 73 -34.72 2.25 8.37
CA LEU A 73 -33.38 2.73 7.98
C LEU A 73 -32.28 1.82 8.55
N ALA A 74 -32.39 1.39 9.81
CA ALA A 74 -31.50 0.41 10.43
C ALA A 74 -31.48 -0.89 9.61
N HIS A 75 -32.65 -1.41 9.23
CA HIS A 75 -32.74 -2.61 8.41
C HIS A 75 -32.08 -2.47 7.03
N ASN A 76 -32.27 -1.33 6.35
CA ASN A 76 -31.62 -1.06 5.07
C ASN A 76 -30.09 -0.96 5.20
N LEU A 77 -29.58 -0.26 6.22
CA LEU A 77 -28.14 -0.07 6.45
C LEU A 77 -27.45 -1.39 6.78
N VAL A 78 -28.04 -2.21 7.65
CA VAL A 78 -27.52 -3.55 7.99
C VAL A 78 -27.43 -4.45 6.74
N ASN A 79 -28.47 -4.44 5.89
CA ASN A 79 -28.45 -5.18 4.62
C ASN A 79 -27.36 -4.68 3.66
N LEU A 80 -27.21 -3.36 3.48
CA LEU A 80 -26.18 -2.80 2.61
C LEU A 80 -24.77 -3.08 3.14
N ARG A 81 -24.56 -2.92 4.45
CA ARG A 81 -23.30 -3.26 5.14
C ARG A 81 -22.93 -4.72 4.94
N TRP A 82 -23.92 -5.62 5.03
CA TRP A 82 -23.73 -7.04 4.77
C TRP A 82 -23.37 -7.37 3.31
N GLN A 83 -24.04 -6.74 2.35
CA GLN A 83 -23.69 -6.88 0.93
C GLN A 83 -22.23 -6.43 0.66
N VAL A 84 -21.79 -5.34 1.29
CA VAL A 84 -20.40 -4.89 1.20
C VAL A 84 -19.43 -5.87 1.90
N CYS A 85 -19.79 -6.49 3.03
CA CYS A 85 -18.99 -7.57 3.63
C CYS A 85 -18.83 -8.78 2.69
N ILE A 86 -19.90 -9.20 2.01
CA ILE A 86 -19.83 -10.29 1.01
C ILE A 86 -18.90 -9.89 -0.15
N VAL A 87 -18.98 -8.64 -0.62
CA VAL A 87 -18.09 -8.12 -1.67
C VAL A 87 -16.64 -8.05 -1.20
N GLU A 88 -16.37 -7.65 0.04
CA GLU A 88 -15.03 -7.59 0.63
C GLU A 88 -14.34 -8.98 0.61
N VAL A 89 -15.05 -10.03 1.05
CA VAL A 89 -14.53 -11.41 1.04
C VAL A 89 -14.25 -11.90 -0.39
N ASN A 90 -15.17 -11.64 -1.33
CA ASN A 90 -15.01 -12.05 -2.73
C ASN A 90 -13.88 -11.29 -3.45
N ALA A 91 -13.77 -9.97 -3.23
CA ALA A 91 -12.68 -9.16 -3.76
C ALA A 91 -11.32 -9.63 -3.25
N THR A 92 -11.23 -9.96 -1.96
CA THR A 92 -10.01 -10.52 -1.34
C THR A 92 -9.63 -11.86 -1.97
N ARG A 93 -10.60 -12.76 -2.18
CA ARG A 93 -10.38 -14.03 -2.90
C ARG A 93 -9.81 -13.79 -4.29
N ILE A 94 -10.46 -12.93 -5.07
CA ILE A 94 -10.13 -12.68 -6.47
C ILE A 94 -8.75 -12.03 -6.60
N PHE A 95 -8.43 -11.05 -5.73
CA PHE A 95 -7.11 -10.45 -5.71
C PHE A 95 -5.99 -11.46 -5.45
N ILE A 96 -6.13 -12.31 -4.43
CA ILE A 96 -5.08 -13.28 -4.08
C ILE A 96 -4.91 -14.33 -5.19
N LEU A 97 -6.01 -14.84 -5.76
CA LEU A 97 -5.94 -15.77 -6.88
C LEU A 97 -5.28 -15.12 -8.10
N GLN A 98 -5.66 -13.89 -8.47
CA GLN A 98 -5.11 -13.21 -9.64
C GLN A 98 -3.64 -12.83 -9.48
N VAL A 99 -3.17 -12.53 -8.26
CA VAL A 99 -1.74 -12.35 -7.96
C VAL A 99 -0.97 -13.67 -8.12
N GLY A 100 -1.53 -14.78 -7.60
CA GLY A 100 -0.95 -16.12 -7.72
C GLY A 100 -0.87 -16.62 -9.17
N GLU A 101 -1.96 -16.52 -9.93
CA GLU A 101 -2.03 -16.90 -11.35
C GLU A 101 -1.04 -16.12 -12.22
N LYS A 102 -0.82 -14.83 -11.92
CA LYS A 102 0.15 -13.98 -12.63
C LYS A 102 1.59 -14.17 -12.14
N GLY A 103 1.85 -15.11 -11.23
CA GLY A 103 3.17 -15.38 -10.66
C GLY A 103 3.80 -14.19 -9.91
N ARG A 104 2.98 -13.23 -9.46
CA ARG A 104 3.46 -11.99 -8.86
C ARG A 104 3.71 -12.19 -7.36
N SER A 105 4.84 -11.68 -6.88
CA SER A 105 5.09 -11.56 -5.45
C SER A 105 4.29 -10.39 -4.85
N MET A 106 3.90 -10.50 -3.60
CA MET A 106 3.33 -9.36 -2.87
C MET A 106 4.42 -8.31 -2.60
N PRO A 107 4.09 -7.01 -2.57
CA PRO A 107 5.07 -5.97 -2.28
C PRO A 107 5.53 -6.01 -0.81
N PHE A 108 6.72 -5.48 -0.56
CA PHE A 108 7.28 -5.35 0.79
C PHE A 108 6.33 -4.58 1.73
N GLY A 109 6.22 -5.02 2.99
CA GLY A 109 5.31 -4.42 3.97
C GLY A 109 3.82 -4.71 3.78
N SER A 110 3.43 -5.52 2.79
CA SER A 110 2.04 -5.94 2.59
C SER A 110 1.49 -6.85 3.70
N ARG A 111 2.36 -7.53 4.45
CA ARG A 111 1.99 -8.53 5.47
C ARG A 111 0.97 -7.99 6.49
N ASP A 112 1.19 -6.80 7.05
CA ASP A 112 0.30 -6.23 8.08
C ASP A 112 -1.07 -5.79 7.52
N PHE A 113 -1.13 -5.50 6.22
CA PHE A 113 -2.40 -5.25 5.52
C PHE A 113 -3.16 -6.56 5.29
N LEU A 114 -2.47 -7.60 4.83
CA LEU A 114 -3.06 -8.94 4.62
C LEU A 114 -3.50 -9.57 5.95
N GLN A 115 -2.72 -9.41 7.02
CA GLN A 115 -3.07 -9.85 8.37
C GLN A 115 -4.37 -9.19 8.85
N ARG A 116 -4.50 -7.87 8.70
CA ARG A 116 -5.75 -7.18 9.02
C ARG A 116 -6.94 -7.68 8.20
N ARG A 117 -6.76 -8.01 6.91
CA ARG A 117 -7.83 -8.62 6.10
C ARG A 117 -8.14 -10.06 6.50
N ARG A 118 -7.20 -10.80 7.09
CA ARG A 118 -7.43 -12.13 7.68
C ARG A 118 -8.24 -12.03 8.96
N ASP A 119 -7.86 -11.12 9.84
CA ASP A 119 -8.54 -10.90 11.13
C ASP A 119 -9.97 -10.38 10.90
N ARG A 120 -10.13 -9.51 9.90
CA ARG A 120 -11.43 -8.99 9.41
C ARG A 120 -12.46 -10.06 9.03
N LEU A 121 -12.03 -11.27 8.60
CA LEU A 121 -12.95 -12.38 8.35
C LEU A 121 -13.70 -12.81 9.63
N THR A 122 -13.06 -12.67 10.79
CA THR A 122 -13.67 -12.95 12.09
C THR A 122 -14.70 -11.87 12.46
N ASP A 123 -14.40 -10.59 12.24
CA ASP A 123 -15.35 -9.49 12.47
C ASP A 123 -16.61 -9.63 11.61
N ILE A 124 -16.46 -10.08 10.36
CA ILE A 124 -17.56 -10.32 9.43
C ILE A 124 -18.46 -11.46 9.93
N ALA A 125 -17.87 -12.53 10.50
CA ALA A 125 -18.64 -13.60 11.13
C ALA A 125 -19.41 -13.08 12.37
N VAL A 126 -18.75 -12.34 13.27
CA VAL A 126 -19.39 -11.74 14.46
C VAL A 126 -20.52 -10.77 14.07
N PHE A 127 -20.37 -10.02 12.98
CA PHE A 127 -21.45 -9.17 12.46
C PHE A 127 -22.66 -10.01 12.01
N HIS A 128 -22.43 -11.11 11.30
CA HIS A 128 -23.50 -12.02 10.91
C HIS A 128 -24.19 -12.66 12.11
N ASP A 129 -23.44 -13.13 13.11
CA ASP A 129 -24.02 -13.78 14.29
C ASP A 129 -24.88 -12.80 15.11
N ARG A 130 -24.55 -11.50 15.08
CA ARG A 130 -25.32 -10.45 15.76
C ARG A 130 -26.57 -10.00 15.01
N PHE A 131 -26.53 -9.90 13.67
CA PHE A 131 -27.60 -9.26 12.88
C PHE A 131 -28.30 -10.20 11.89
N GLY A 132 -27.74 -11.39 11.63
CA GLY A 132 -28.13 -12.28 10.53
C GLY A 132 -29.56 -12.77 10.64
N GLU A 133 -29.96 -13.29 11.81
CA GLU A 133 -31.33 -13.77 12.03
C GLU A 133 -32.32 -12.61 12.12
N GLN A 134 -31.97 -11.52 12.81
CA GLN A 134 -32.84 -10.35 12.99
C GLN A 134 -33.18 -9.65 11.66
N HIS A 135 -32.25 -9.66 10.69
CA HIS A 135 -32.40 -8.98 9.41
C HIS A 135 -32.55 -9.92 8.21
N SER A 136 -32.71 -11.23 8.44
CA SER A 136 -32.80 -12.28 7.40
C SER A 136 -31.64 -12.25 6.39
N LEU A 137 -30.41 -12.00 6.88
CA LEU A 137 -29.23 -11.88 6.03
C LEU A 137 -28.82 -13.26 5.47
N PRO A 138 -28.40 -13.35 4.19
CA PRO A 138 -27.90 -14.59 3.62
C PRO A 138 -26.56 -14.98 4.27
N LYS A 139 -26.46 -16.20 4.81
CA LYS A 139 -25.22 -16.74 5.36
C LYS A 139 -24.11 -16.75 4.32
N LEU A 140 -22.93 -16.26 4.70
CA LEU A 140 -21.70 -16.48 3.92
C LEU A 140 -21.39 -17.98 3.91
N GLN A 141 -21.00 -18.52 2.75
CA GLN A 141 -20.60 -19.92 2.63
C GLN A 141 -19.33 -20.16 3.45
N THR A 142 -19.37 -21.07 4.42
CA THR A 142 -18.21 -21.38 5.30
C THR A 142 -16.98 -21.76 4.48
N GLU A 143 -17.17 -22.57 3.43
CA GLU A 143 -16.12 -22.97 2.49
C GLU A 143 -15.43 -21.79 1.79
N LEU A 144 -16.17 -20.72 1.48
CA LEU A 144 -15.61 -19.50 0.90
C LEU A 144 -14.71 -18.80 1.93
N VAL A 145 -15.20 -18.60 3.15
CA VAL A 145 -14.44 -17.92 4.23
C VAL A 145 -13.16 -18.70 4.57
N ASP A 146 -13.24 -20.02 4.73
CA ASP A 146 -12.08 -20.87 5.01
C ASP A 146 -11.12 -20.99 3.81
N THR A 147 -11.60 -20.85 2.59
CA THR A 147 -10.74 -20.74 1.41
C THR A 147 -10.00 -19.40 1.39
N VAL A 148 -10.67 -18.28 1.66
CA VAL A 148 -10.00 -16.96 1.75
C VAL A 148 -9.00 -16.92 2.91
N ARG A 149 -9.35 -17.48 4.07
CA ARG A 149 -8.43 -17.61 5.23
C ARG A 149 -7.18 -18.40 4.86
N ARG A 150 -7.31 -19.58 4.24
CA ARG A 150 -6.15 -20.38 3.79
C ARG A 150 -5.32 -19.70 2.70
N LEU A 151 -5.95 -18.94 1.79
CA LEU A 151 -5.25 -18.15 0.78
C LEU A 151 -4.45 -17.01 1.43
N LEU A 152 -5.04 -16.27 2.37
CA LEU A 152 -4.36 -15.23 3.13
C LEU A 152 -3.19 -15.81 3.94
N ASP A 153 -3.39 -16.90 4.68
CA ASP A 153 -2.34 -17.52 5.51
C ASP A 153 -1.13 -17.97 4.67
N ASN A 154 -1.37 -18.53 3.49
CA ASN A 154 -0.31 -18.89 2.54
C ASN A 154 0.47 -17.69 2.02
N VAL A 155 -0.21 -16.58 1.72
CA VAL A 155 0.45 -15.36 1.23
C VAL A 155 1.19 -14.65 2.36
N ILE A 156 0.57 -14.51 3.54
CA ILE A 156 1.17 -13.92 4.74
C ILE A 156 2.44 -14.69 5.13
N GLY A 157 2.40 -16.04 5.14
CA GLY A 157 3.56 -16.88 5.42
C GLY A 157 4.72 -16.70 4.43
N LYS A 158 4.42 -16.31 3.18
CA LYS A 158 5.41 -15.98 2.15
C LYS A 158 5.78 -14.49 2.10
N SER A 159 5.13 -13.65 2.89
CA SER A 159 5.33 -12.20 2.92
C SER A 159 6.19 -11.81 4.12
N SER A 160 7.40 -11.31 3.85
CA SER A 160 8.29 -10.75 4.87
C SER A 160 7.60 -9.61 5.61
N SER A 161 7.69 -9.58 6.95
CA SER A 161 7.22 -8.44 7.74
C SER A 161 8.27 -7.33 7.74
N LEU A 162 7.84 -6.08 7.89
CA LEU A 162 8.77 -4.95 8.06
C LEU A 162 9.65 -5.11 9.32
N PRO A 163 9.12 -5.54 10.49
CA PRO A 163 9.96 -5.85 11.66
C PRO A 163 10.99 -6.96 11.45
N ASP A 164 10.62 -8.06 10.77
CA ASP A 164 11.54 -9.18 10.55
C ASP A 164 12.68 -8.80 9.60
N LEU A 165 12.38 -8.03 8.54
CA LEU A 165 13.40 -7.50 7.63
C LEU A 165 14.36 -6.53 8.31
N LEU A 166 13.87 -5.71 9.25
CA LEU A 166 14.72 -4.84 10.08
C LEU A 166 15.62 -5.68 11.00
N ALA A 167 15.09 -6.75 11.60
CA ALA A 167 15.87 -7.67 12.42
C ALA A 167 16.93 -8.43 11.60
N GLU A 168 16.60 -8.95 10.42
CA GLU A 168 17.53 -9.62 9.50
C GLU A 168 18.64 -8.66 9.02
N ALA A 169 18.29 -7.43 8.63
CA ALA A 169 19.28 -6.42 8.23
C ALA A 169 20.22 -6.03 9.39
N MET A 170 19.71 -5.97 10.63
CA MET A 170 20.51 -5.73 11.84
C MET A 170 21.34 -6.93 12.30
N GLN A 171 20.96 -8.16 11.92
CA GLN A 171 21.78 -9.36 12.16
C GLN A 171 22.89 -9.51 11.12
N GLN A 172 22.57 -9.32 9.82
CA GLN A 172 23.58 -9.36 8.74
C GLN A 172 24.69 -8.32 8.92
N SER A 173 24.38 -7.14 9.46
CA SER A 173 25.38 -6.12 9.80
C SER A 173 26.11 -6.33 11.14
N ARG A 174 25.83 -7.45 11.83
CA ARG A 174 26.46 -7.85 13.10
C ARG A 174 27.35 -9.08 12.97
N ASP A 175 27.03 -9.97 12.01
CA ASP A 175 27.77 -11.21 11.74
C ASP A 175 28.76 -11.10 10.56
N GLU A 176 29.06 -9.90 10.06
CA GLU A 176 30.12 -9.71 9.05
C GLU A 176 31.51 -9.72 9.73
N PRO A 177 32.34 -10.77 9.57
CA PRO A 177 33.66 -10.79 10.17
C PRO A 177 34.57 -9.84 9.40
N ALA A 178 35.30 -8.98 10.12
CA ALA A 178 36.26 -8.05 9.54
C ALA A 178 37.43 -8.80 8.85
N ALA A 179 37.26 -9.13 7.58
CA ALA A 179 38.30 -9.74 6.76
C ALA A 179 39.39 -8.71 6.42
N PRO A 180 40.69 -9.07 6.53
CA PRO A 180 41.78 -8.10 6.41
C PRO A 180 41.94 -7.55 4.99
N THR A 181 42.09 -6.24 4.91
CA THR A 181 42.19 -5.46 3.68
C THR A 181 43.47 -5.78 2.89
N THR A 182 43.36 -6.53 1.78
CA THR A 182 44.40 -6.48 0.71
C THR A 182 43.88 -6.95 -0.65
N MET A 183 43.50 -6.01 -1.53
CA MET A 183 43.74 -6.13 -2.98
C MET A 183 43.96 -4.74 -3.59
N GLN A 184 45.07 -4.60 -4.31
CA GLN A 184 45.47 -3.36 -4.97
C GLN A 184 44.67 -3.14 -6.26
N PRO A 185 44.20 -1.91 -6.58
CA PRO A 185 43.67 -1.60 -7.90
C PRO A 185 44.81 -1.47 -8.92
N ARG A 186 44.90 -2.43 -9.86
CA ARG A 186 45.81 -2.32 -11.01
C ARG A 186 45.27 -1.29 -12.01
N LEU A 187 45.87 -0.09 -12.00
CA LEU A 187 45.74 0.88 -13.08
C LEU A 187 46.21 0.29 -14.42
N ARG A 188 45.36 0.37 -15.45
CA ARG A 188 45.77 0.25 -16.86
C ARG A 188 45.51 1.59 -17.55
N ALA A 189 46.51 2.09 -18.26
CA ALA A 189 46.47 3.36 -18.96
C ALA A 189 45.71 3.27 -20.31
N PRO A 190 45.19 4.39 -20.84
CA PRO A 190 44.34 4.41 -22.04
C PRO A 190 45.16 4.57 -23.34
N GLY A 191 44.60 4.08 -24.45
CA GLY A 191 45.09 4.37 -25.79
C GLY A 191 44.61 3.40 -26.87
N GLU A 192 43.61 3.84 -27.65
CA GLU A 192 43.35 3.55 -29.09
C GLU A 192 43.21 2.05 -29.50
N ILE A 193 42.23 1.61 -30.28
CA ILE A 193 41.71 2.09 -31.58
C ILE A 193 40.21 1.70 -31.61
N ALA A 194 39.22 2.59 -31.62
CA ALA A 194 38.79 3.51 -32.68
C ALA A 194 38.26 2.80 -33.95
N SER A 195 37.01 3.10 -34.35
CA SER A 195 36.19 2.57 -35.48
C SER A 195 35.21 1.46 -35.10
N SER A 196 33.92 1.46 -35.47
CA SER A 196 32.99 2.43 -36.09
C SER A 196 31.54 1.85 -35.96
N ILE A 197 30.39 2.48 -36.29
CA ILE A 197 29.97 3.70 -37.01
C ILE A 197 28.89 4.45 -36.19
N SER A 198 28.79 5.78 -36.42
CA SER A 198 27.71 6.76 -36.17
C SER A 198 26.33 6.36 -35.62
N GLY A 199 25.84 7.18 -34.67
CA GLY A 199 24.42 7.34 -34.33
C GLY A 199 24.20 8.63 -33.51
N ALA A 200 23.81 9.73 -34.16
CA ALA A 200 23.83 11.06 -33.56
C ALA A 200 22.68 11.34 -32.57
N VAL A 201 22.98 12.14 -31.55
CA VAL A 201 22.09 13.08 -30.82
C VAL A 201 20.64 12.62 -30.57
N THR A 202 20.36 12.24 -29.33
CA THR A 202 19.18 12.81 -28.63
C THR A 202 19.57 13.27 -27.23
N GLN A 203 19.49 14.58 -27.01
CA GLN A 203 19.33 15.11 -25.66
C GLN A 203 18.01 14.56 -25.09
N LYS A 204 18.07 13.78 -24.00
CA LYS A 204 16.92 13.62 -23.10
C LYS A 204 17.25 14.25 -21.75
N ARG A 205 16.80 15.48 -21.59
CA ARG A 205 16.88 16.23 -20.33
C ARG A 205 16.12 15.50 -19.22
N ARG A 206 16.78 15.37 -18.05
CA ARG A 206 16.18 15.35 -16.70
C ARG A 206 15.38 14.08 -16.31
N PRO A 207 15.31 13.72 -15.01
CA PRO A 207 15.20 14.63 -13.85
C PRO A 207 16.45 14.76 -12.95
N THR A 208 16.94 16.00 -12.84
CA THR A 208 17.76 16.51 -11.72
C THR A 208 16.93 16.68 -10.43
N GLU A 209 15.87 15.88 -10.27
CA GLU A 209 14.85 16.06 -9.24
C GLU A 209 14.42 14.69 -8.71
N LEU A 210 14.60 14.51 -7.40
CA LEU A 210 14.14 13.35 -6.65
C LEU A 210 12.61 13.31 -6.66
N LYS A 211 12.03 12.54 -7.60
CA LYS A 211 10.59 12.30 -7.67
C LYS A 211 10.19 11.40 -6.51
N VAL A 212 9.25 11.87 -5.69
CA VAL A 212 8.77 11.15 -4.51
C VAL A 212 7.25 11.10 -4.44
N LYS A 213 6.73 9.93 -4.10
CA LYS A 213 5.33 9.70 -3.73
C LYS A 213 5.22 9.86 -2.20
N VAL A 214 4.43 10.81 -1.73
CA VAL A 214 4.19 10.99 -0.29
C VAL A 214 3.04 10.09 0.15
N VAL A 215 3.30 9.22 1.13
CA VAL A 215 2.33 8.23 1.65
C VAL A 215 2.40 8.24 3.17
N TYR A 216 1.28 8.61 3.83
CA TYR A 216 1.18 8.80 5.29
C TYR A 216 2.33 9.62 5.92
N GLY A 217 2.76 10.69 5.25
CA GLY A 217 3.84 11.57 5.72
C GLY A 217 5.27 11.05 5.53
N ARG A 218 5.45 9.88 4.88
CA ARG A 218 6.76 9.37 4.45
C ARG A 218 6.95 9.50 2.94
N TYR A 219 8.21 9.55 2.50
CA TYR A 219 8.59 9.88 1.12
C TYR A 219 9.18 8.64 0.44
N TYR A 220 8.53 8.14 -0.60
CA TYR A 220 9.01 6.98 -1.38
C TYR A 220 9.56 7.46 -2.71
N ALA A 221 10.80 7.11 -3.06
CA ALA A 221 11.37 7.47 -4.34
C ALA A 221 10.65 6.75 -5.50
N ASP A 222 10.45 7.46 -6.60
CA ASP A 222 10.10 6.83 -7.88
C ASP A 222 11.35 6.15 -8.43
N GLY A 223 11.24 4.90 -8.92
CA GLY A 223 12.37 3.95 -9.07
C GLY A 223 13.51 4.34 -10.03
N MET A 224 13.41 5.51 -10.67
CA MET A 224 14.46 6.16 -11.47
C MET A 224 15.51 6.89 -10.60
N SER A 225 15.29 7.01 -9.28
CA SER A 225 16.06 7.92 -8.42
C SER A 225 17.48 7.43 -8.08
N VAL A 226 17.75 6.12 -8.16
CA VAL A 226 19.09 5.56 -7.96
C VAL A 226 20.09 6.14 -8.96
N GLN A 227 19.69 6.23 -10.23
CA GLN A 227 20.60 6.66 -11.30
C GLN A 227 20.96 8.14 -11.15
N ALA A 228 19.99 9.01 -10.84
CA ALA A 228 20.23 10.43 -10.60
C ALA A 228 21.18 10.68 -9.42
N VAL A 229 21.07 9.90 -8.33
CA VAL A 229 21.98 10.02 -7.18
C VAL A 229 23.36 9.42 -7.48
N ALA A 230 23.45 8.34 -8.26
CA ALA A 230 24.74 7.79 -8.68
C ALA A 230 25.52 8.76 -9.61
N GLU A 231 24.81 9.44 -10.51
CA GLU A 231 25.37 10.49 -11.38
C GLU A 231 25.87 11.69 -10.54
N ALA A 232 25.05 12.21 -9.63
CA ALA A 232 25.43 13.31 -8.73
C ALA A 232 26.60 12.97 -7.78
N CYS A 233 26.70 11.72 -7.31
CA CYS A 233 27.85 11.20 -6.58
C CYS A 233 29.14 11.26 -7.42
N ALA A 234 29.08 10.81 -8.68
CA ALA A 234 30.22 10.87 -9.59
C ALA A 234 30.68 12.31 -9.88
N GLU A 235 29.72 13.24 -10.09
CA GLU A 235 30.00 14.67 -10.28
C GLU A 235 30.61 15.31 -9.02
N SER A 236 30.12 14.93 -7.84
CA SER A 236 30.62 15.41 -6.53
C SER A 236 31.93 14.74 -6.09
N LYS A 237 32.48 13.80 -6.87
CA LYS A 237 33.64 12.94 -6.52
C LYS A 237 33.45 12.19 -5.19
N MET A 238 32.21 11.82 -4.88
CA MET A 238 31.82 11.15 -3.64
C MET A 238 31.24 9.77 -3.96
N THR A 239 31.42 8.81 -3.07
CA THR A 239 30.84 7.47 -3.20
C THR A 239 29.43 7.41 -2.61
N MET A 240 28.65 6.42 -3.07
CA MET A 240 27.35 6.10 -2.45
C MET A 240 27.45 5.71 -0.98
N ASP A 241 28.62 5.22 -0.52
CA ASP A 241 28.87 4.84 0.87
C ASP A 241 29.08 6.09 1.74
N GLU A 242 29.86 7.06 1.26
CA GLU A 242 30.05 8.36 1.91
C GLU A 242 28.73 9.15 1.96
N LEU A 243 27.92 9.12 0.88
CA LEU A 243 26.58 9.72 0.90
C LEU A 243 25.67 9.06 1.95
N ALA A 244 25.68 7.73 2.03
CA ALA A 244 24.89 7.01 3.03
C ALA A 244 25.33 7.39 4.45
N GLN A 245 26.64 7.39 4.73
CA GLN A 245 27.18 7.80 6.03
C GLN A 245 26.81 9.24 6.40
N GLN A 246 26.86 10.17 5.44
CA GLN A 246 26.47 11.58 5.67
C GLN A 246 24.99 11.72 6.06
N LEU A 247 24.12 10.86 5.53
CA LEU A 247 22.69 10.77 5.85
C LEU A 247 22.39 9.95 7.12
N GLY A 248 23.41 9.36 7.76
CA GLY A 248 23.25 8.46 8.91
C GLY A 248 22.68 7.08 8.55
N LEU A 249 22.89 6.62 7.31
CA LEU A 249 22.40 5.38 6.74
C LEU A 249 23.57 4.46 6.33
N ASN A 250 23.27 3.18 6.07
CA ASN A 250 24.18 2.31 5.32
C ASN A 250 23.83 2.30 3.81
N ARG A 251 24.76 1.83 2.97
CA ARG A 251 24.61 1.78 1.50
C ARG A 251 23.33 1.07 1.06
N THR A 252 23.01 -0.05 1.72
CA THR A 252 21.85 -0.88 1.42
C THR A 252 20.54 -0.15 1.71
N GLN A 253 20.43 0.53 2.85
CA GLN A 253 19.28 1.38 3.20
C GLN A 253 19.10 2.52 2.20
N LEU A 254 20.17 3.23 1.84
CA LEU A 254 20.11 4.27 0.82
C LEU A 254 19.67 3.71 -0.54
N GLY A 255 20.19 2.55 -0.95
CA GLY A 255 19.76 1.84 -2.15
C GLY A 255 18.28 1.44 -2.13
N LEU A 256 17.76 0.94 -1.00
CA LEU A 256 16.34 0.58 -0.85
C LEU A 256 15.44 1.82 -0.91
N MET A 257 15.82 2.90 -0.24
CA MET A 257 15.08 4.18 -0.27
C MET A 257 15.01 4.78 -1.68
N LEU A 258 16.11 4.74 -2.45
CA LEU A 258 16.18 5.29 -3.81
C LEU A 258 15.51 4.41 -4.87
N ASN A 259 15.38 3.10 -4.62
CA ASN A 259 14.55 2.21 -5.43
C ASN A 259 13.05 2.29 -5.09
N GLY A 260 12.66 3.10 -4.09
CA GLY A 260 11.27 3.17 -3.61
C GLY A 260 10.82 1.96 -2.77
N ALA A 261 11.76 1.07 -2.42
CA ALA A 261 11.49 -0.12 -1.60
C ALA A 261 11.41 0.20 -0.10
N ASP A 262 12.04 1.29 0.35
CA ASP A 262 11.94 1.81 1.72
C ASP A 262 11.53 3.30 1.75
N ALA A 263 11.01 3.74 2.89
CA ALA A 263 10.40 5.04 3.08
C ALA A 263 11.40 6.05 3.70
N MET A 264 11.74 7.10 2.97
CA MET A 264 12.56 8.19 3.50
C MET A 264 11.79 9.00 4.55
N SER A 265 12.49 9.38 5.61
CA SER A 265 12.04 10.45 6.50
C SER A 265 12.09 11.81 5.78
N LYS A 266 11.31 12.79 6.26
CA LYS A 266 11.33 14.15 5.70
C LYS A 266 12.76 14.74 5.65
N ARG A 267 13.55 14.50 6.70
CA ARG A 267 14.95 14.96 6.80
C ARG A 267 15.82 14.35 5.70
N ILE A 268 15.78 13.03 5.54
CA ILE A 268 16.57 12.31 4.52
C ILE A 268 16.17 12.77 3.10
N TYR A 269 14.87 12.96 2.87
CA TYR A 269 14.37 13.52 1.60
C TYR A 269 14.89 14.94 1.33
N GLU A 270 14.86 15.83 2.33
CA GLU A 270 15.34 17.21 2.18
C GLU A 270 16.87 17.27 1.98
N GLU A 271 17.64 16.47 2.72
CA GLU A 271 19.09 16.36 2.57
C GLU A 271 19.49 15.79 1.19
N LEU A 272 18.83 14.73 0.70
CA LEU A 272 19.06 14.18 -0.65
C LEU A 272 18.65 15.14 -1.77
N ARG A 273 17.52 15.84 -1.62
CA ARG A 273 17.07 16.85 -2.59
C ARG A 273 18.05 18.02 -2.67
N ASP A 274 18.61 18.43 -1.53
CA ASP A 274 19.56 19.54 -1.48
C ASP A 274 20.97 19.10 -1.91
N PHE A 275 21.33 17.82 -1.79
CA PHE A 275 22.51 17.22 -2.44
C PHE A 275 22.39 17.23 -3.97
N LEU A 276 21.26 16.72 -4.51
CA LEU A 276 20.94 16.72 -5.95
C LEU A 276 20.77 18.12 -6.59
N ARG A 277 20.80 19.19 -5.78
CA ARG A 277 20.80 20.59 -6.21
C ARG A 277 22.18 21.25 -6.18
N LYS A 278 23.19 20.57 -5.61
CA LYS A 278 24.56 21.07 -5.40
C LYS A 278 25.59 20.36 -6.28
N ALA A 279 25.30 19.14 -6.73
CA ALA A 279 25.90 18.55 -7.91
C ALA A 279 25.44 19.31 -9.17
#